data_AF-A0A0C3PTT3-F1
#
_entry.id   AF-A0A0C3PTT3-F1
#
_cell.length_a   1.000
_cell.length_b   1.000
_cell.length_c   1.000
_cell.angle_alpha   90.00
_cell.angle_beta   90.00
_cell.angle_gamma   90.00
#
_symmetry.space_group_name_H-M   'P 1'
#
loop_
_entity.id
_entity.type
_entity.pdbx_description
1 polymer ?
#
loop_
_entity_poly.entity_id
_entity_poly.type
_entity_poly.pdbx_seq_one_letter_code
_entity_poly.pdbx_strand_id
1 'polypeptide(L)'
;MPRKEWTTPEQKKFLQDELVQYSNVSLTLEQDKILRDAVTKHQQQLRQWLRWHMGAGKNRAANRKTLTIIDGLMKAKTRVKKPLEIYSKIYYTLRVKPNISTDSNISSLCDQIDKKFRVEPQEIQDEVMRIHNKQHTSRKTPPTESDDEISADVDAETCRSNIQQCAPALTQILTHLSQKTSWSFSVLMGGPDPVDAEEQCVVASLHIGKNRCGLNFAESYRHFDSTVVQAYAEFLDSKLLRKAAMLTGKMIMYLSLQPPPSARKQATTRAATQTMVLMS
;
A
#
# COMPACT_ATOMS: atom_id res chain seq x y z
N MET A 1 -31.55 16.12 -0.04
CA MET A 1 -30.92 14.80 -0.22
C MET A 1 -31.82 13.75 0.41
N PRO A 2 -32.52 12.90 -0.37
CA PRO A 2 -33.33 11.82 0.17
C PRO A 2 -32.43 10.82 0.89
N ARG A 3 -32.82 10.36 2.09
CA ARG A 3 -32.11 9.30 2.81
C ARG A 3 -32.25 8.02 1.99
N LYS A 4 -31.14 7.45 1.51
CA LYS A 4 -31.14 6.10 0.94
C LYS A 4 -31.57 5.13 2.04
N GLU A 5 -32.71 4.48 1.85
CA GLU A 5 -33.05 3.30 2.64
C GLU A 5 -32.13 2.15 2.22
N TRP A 6 -31.47 1.52 3.19
CA TRP A 6 -30.47 0.46 2.96
C TRP A 6 -31.07 -0.95 2.93
N THR A 7 -32.37 -1.06 3.21
CA THR A 7 -33.11 -2.33 3.26
C THR A 7 -34.01 -2.46 2.06
N THR A 8 -33.91 -3.57 1.33
CA THR A 8 -34.80 -3.88 0.21
C THR A 8 -36.22 -4.16 0.72
N PRO A 9 -37.27 -3.97 -0.10
CA PRO A 9 -38.64 -4.30 0.28
C PRO A 9 -38.81 -5.76 0.74
N GLU A 10 -38.05 -6.68 0.12
CA GLU A 10 -38.03 -8.10 0.47
C GLU A 10 -37.40 -8.35 1.84
N GLN A 11 -36.31 -7.66 2.20
CA GLN A 11 -35.73 -7.73 3.55
C GLN A 11 -36.67 -7.16 4.62
N LYS A 12 -37.39 -6.08 4.31
CA LYS A 12 -38.41 -5.53 5.23
C LYS A 12 -39.54 -6.53 5.46
N LYS A 13 -40.03 -7.17 4.39
CA LYS A 13 -41.07 -8.19 4.47
C LYS A 13 -40.60 -9.42 5.26
N PHE A 14 -39.40 -9.91 4.98
CA PHE A 14 -38.79 -11.02 5.72
C PHE A 14 -38.65 -10.71 7.22
N LEU A 15 -38.14 -9.53 7.57
CA LEU A 15 -38.05 -9.10 8.96
C LEU A 15 -39.42 -8.99 9.64
N GLN A 16 -40.45 -8.53 8.93
CA GLN A 16 -41.81 -8.48 9.49
C GLN A 16 -42.40 -9.87 9.70
N ASP A 17 -42.32 -10.76 8.70
CA ASP A 17 -42.91 -12.09 8.76
C ASP A 17 -42.20 -12.97 9.81
N GLU A 18 -40.87 -12.88 9.92
CA GLU A 18 -40.09 -13.69 10.85
C GLU A 18 -40.14 -13.13 12.30
N LEU A 19 -40.08 -11.81 12.52
CA LEU A 19 -40.14 -11.24 13.88
C LEU A 19 -41.53 -11.39 14.53
N VAL A 20 -42.60 -11.43 13.75
CA VAL A 20 -43.97 -11.65 14.26
C VAL A 20 -44.13 -13.07 14.82
N GLN A 21 -43.35 -14.04 14.34
CA GLN A 21 -43.45 -15.42 14.81
C GLN A 21 -42.82 -15.64 16.20
N TYR A 22 -41.85 -14.80 16.61
CA TYR A 22 -41.14 -14.95 17.89
C TYR A 22 -41.74 -14.12 19.05
N SER A 23 -42.70 -13.23 18.79
CA SER A 23 -43.26 -12.36 19.83
C SER A 23 -44.27 -13.04 20.77
N ASN A 24 -44.75 -14.24 20.43
CA ASN A 24 -45.81 -14.95 21.17
C ASN A 24 -45.32 -16.09 22.07
N VAL A 25 -44.01 -16.36 22.14
CA VAL A 25 -43.48 -17.42 23.02
C VAL A 25 -43.32 -16.88 24.44
N SER A 26 -44.10 -17.41 25.39
CA SER A 26 -43.93 -17.09 26.81
C SER A 26 -42.61 -17.67 27.33
N LEU A 27 -41.59 -16.82 27.46
CA LEU A 27 -40.30 -17.20 28.03
C LEU A 27 -40.40 -17.36 29.55
N THR A 28 -39.67 -18.32 30.10
CA THR A 28 -39.44 -18.39 31.54
C THR A 28 -38.59 -17.20 32.01
N LEU A 29 -38.68 -16.86 33.31
CA LEU A 29 -37.91 -15.75 33.89
C LEU A 29 -36.40 -15.88 33.67
N GLU A 30 -35.86 -17.11 33.70
CA GLU A 30 -34.44 -17.36 33.45
C GLU A 30 -34.04 -17.14 31.99
N GLN A 31 -34.84 -17.64 31.05
CA GLN A 31 -34.60 -17.46 29.61
C GLN A 31 -34.67 -15.98 29.22
N ASP A 32 -35.62 -15.26 29.78
CA ASP A 32 -35.78 -13.83 29.54
C ASP A 32 -34.59 -13.02 30.08
N LYS A 33 -34.07 -13.36 31.27
CA LYS A 33 -32.83 -12.75 31.79
C LYS A 33 -31.64 -13.00 30.85
N ILE A 34 -31.44 -14.24 30.40
CA ILE A 34 -30.35 -14.60 29.47
C ILE A 34 -30.48 -13.82 28.16
N LEU A 35 -31.70 -13.70 27.63
CA LEU A 35 -31.98 -12.95 26.42
C LEU A 35 -31.64 -11.47 26.59
N ARG A 36 -32.05 -10.84 27.70
CA ARG A 36 -31.72 -9.44 28.01
C ARG A 36 -30.21 -9.22 28.11
N ASP A 37 -29.48 -10.13 28.76
CA ASP A 37 -28.03 -10.05 28.89
C ASP A 37 -27.34 -10.19 27.52
N ALA A 38 -27.79 -11.14 26.70
CA ALA A 38 -27.28 -11.34 25.34
C ALA A 38 -27.53 -10.12 24.43
N VAL A 39 -28.75 -9.56 24.47
CA VAL A 39 -29.09 -8.33 23.73
C VAL A 39 -28.23 -7.16 24.19
N THR A 40 -28.05 -6.99 25.50
CA THR A 40 -27.22 -5.92 26.06
C THR A 40 -25.76 -6.05 25.62
N LYS A 41 -25.22 -7.27 25.65
CA LYS A 41 -23.85 -7.58 25.18
C LYS A 41 -23.70 -7.29 23.69
N HIS A 42 -24.64 -7.72 22.86
CA HIS A 42 -24.62 -7.45 21.42
C HIS A 42 -24.72 -5.95 21.12
N GLN A 43 -25.60 -5.22 21.81
CA GLN A 43 -25.69 -3.77 21.67
C GLN A 43 -24.40 -3.05 22.10
N GLN A 44 -23.73 -3.53 23.15
CA GLN A 44 -22.42 -2.99 23.54
C GLN A 44 -21.35 -3.24 22.48
N GLN A 45 -21.31 -4.46 21.90
CA GLN A 45 -20.42 -4.79 20.80
C GLN A 45 -20.68 -3.91 19.57
N LEU A 46 -21.95 -3.74 19.17
CA LEU A 46 -22.33 -2.86 18.06
C LEU A 46 -21.97 -1.40 18.34
N ARG A 47 -22.17 -0.90 19.57
CA ARG A 47 -21.75 0.46 19.94
C ARG A 47 -20.25 0.64 19.89
N GLN A 48 -19.47 -0.35 20.33
CA GLN A 48 -18.01 -0.32 20.20
C GLN A 48 -17.63 -0.36 18.72
N TRP A 49 -18.14 -1.30 17.94
CA TRP A 49 -17.90 -1.39 16.49
C TRP A 49 -18.24 -0.07 15.78
N LEU A 50 -19.44 0.48 16.00
CA LEU A 50 -19.85 1.77 15.45
C LEU A 50 -18.97 2.92 15.95
N ARG A 51 -18.51 2.93 17.20
CA ARG A 51 -17.59 3.96 17.69
C ARG A 51 -16.24 3.91 16.97
N TRP A 52 -15.73 2.70 16.72
CA TRP A 52 -14.47 2.49 15.98
C TRP A 52 -14.62 2.87 14.50
N HIS A 53 -15.75 2.52 13.88
CA HIS A 53 -15.96 2.73 12.44
C HIS A 53 -16.57 4.09 12.08
N MET A 54 -17.52 4.62 12.86
CA MET A 54 -18.14 5.94 12.62
C MET A 54 -17.31 7.12 13.14
N GLY A 55 -16.31 6.87 14.01
CA GLY A 55 -15.35 7.88 14.49
C GLY A 55 -14.32 8.35 13.45
N ALA A 56 -14.25 7.67 12.29
CA ALA A 56 -13.30 7.98 11.21
C ALA A 56 -13.44 9.43 10.66
N GLY A 57 -14.60 10.07 10.83
CA GLY A 57 -14.85 11.44 10.36
C GLY A 57 -14.27 12.55 11.26
N LYS A 58 -14.28 12.38 12.58
CA LYS A 58 -13.79 13.41 13.53
C LYS A 58 -12.26 13.40 13.67
N ASN A 59 -11.62 12.29 13.29
CA ASN A 59 -10.17 12.16 13.27
C ASN A 59 -9.53 12.65 11.97
N ARG A 60 -10.21 13.34 11.05
CA ARG A 60 -9.55 13.89 9.85
C ARG A 60 -8.32 14.75 10.19
N ALA A 61 -8.37 15.51 11.28
CA ALA A 61 -7.23 16.29 11.77
C ALA A 61 -6.11 15.41 12.35
N ALA A 62 -6.45 14.33 13.07
CA ALA A 62 -5.48 13.36 13.58
C ALA A 62 -4.87 12.52 12.46
N ASN A 63 -5.68 12.03 11.51
CA ASN A 63 -5.26 11.32 10.32
C ASN A 63 -4.39 12.18 9.41
N ARG A 64 -4.63 13.50 9.29
CA ARG A 64 -3.69 14.41 8.62
C ARG A 64 -2.32 14.41 9.28
N LYS A 65 -2.27 14.43 10.63
CA LYS A 65 -1.00 14.36 11.36
C LYS A 65 -0.32 13.01 11.18
N THR A 66 -1.06 11.90 11.25
CA THR A 66 -0.51 10.56 11.01
C THR A 66 0.00 10.39 9.59
N LEU A 67 -0.74 10.89 8.59
CA LEU A 67 -0.28 10.92 7.19
C LEU A 67 0.97 11.79 7.05
N THR A 68 1.08 12.94 7.71
CA THR A 68 2.33 13.73 7.67
C THR A 68 3.51 13.08 8.37
N ILE A 69 3.27 12.26 9.40
CA ILE A 69 4.33 11.50 10.09
C ILE A 69 4.80 10.35 9.19
N ILE A 70 3.87 9.59 8.60
CA ILE A 70 4.20 8.50 7.67
C ILE A 70 4.80 9.06 6.38
N ASP A 71 4.26 10.11 5.79
CA ASP A 71 4.86 10.80 4.64
C ASP A 71 6.24 11.35 4.99
N GLY A 72 6.42 11.89 6.20
CA GLY A 72 7.72 12.36 6.67
C GLY A 72 8.74 11.25 6.90
N LEU A 73 8.28 10.03 7.19
CA LEU A 73 9.09 8.85 7.39
C LEU A 73 9.44 8.15 6.07
N MET A 74 8.44 8.01 5.19
CA MET A 74 8.53 7.25 3.94
C MET A 74 9.09 8.09 2.79
N LYS A 75 8.76 9.38 2.72
CA LYS A 75 9.37 10.28 1.74
C LYS A 75 10.57 10.91 2.42
N ALA A 76 11.78 10.46 2.04
CA ALA A 76 12.99 11.21 2.34
C ALA A 76 12.70 12.67 2.00
N LYS A 77 12.67 13.53 3.02
CA LYS A 77 12.22 14.92 2.90
C LYS A 77 13.30 15.67 2.13
N THR A 78 13.37 15.47 0.81
CA THR A 78 14.27 16.15 -0.08
C THR A 78 13.81 17.59 -0.11
N ARG A 79 14.40 18.37 0.78
CA ARG A 79 14.34 19.82 0.75
C ARG A 79 14.69 20.25 -0.69
N VAL A 80 13.88 21.15 -1.25
CA VAL A 80 14.22 21.80 -2.52
C VAL A 80 15.59 22.43 -2.32
N LYS A 81 16.54 22.06 -3.19
CA LYS A 81 17.92 22.52 -3.04
C LYS A 81 17.97 24.02 -3.23
N LYS A 82 18.76 24.71 -2.41
CA LYS A 82 19.01 26.14 -2.64
C LYS A 82 19.77 26.34 -3.96
N PRO A 83 19.69 27.51 -4.61
CA PRO A 83 20.47 27.80 -5.82
C PRO A 83 21.98 27.51 -5.66
N LEU A 84 22.58 27.88 -4.53
CA LEU A 84 23.99 27.59 -4.21
C LEU A 84 24.30 26.09 -4.09
N GLU A 85 23.36 25.28 -3.58
CA GLU A 85 23.51 23.83 -3.49
C GLU A 85 23.41 23.17 -4.87
N ILE A 86 22.61 23.75 -5.79
CA ILE A 86 22.52 23.32 -7.18
C ILE A 86 23.80 23.70 -7.92
N TYR A 87 24.24 24.95 -7.81
CA TYR A 87 25.48 25.45 -8.41
C TYR A 87 26.69 24.63 -7.96
N SER A 88 26.86 24.46 -6.64
CA SER A 88 27.94 23.61 -6.12
C SER A 88 27.83 22.20 -6.66
N LYS A 89 26.67 21.54 -6.63
CA LYS A 89 26.54 20.17 -7.16
C LYS A 89 26.98 20.05 -8.62
N ILE A 90 26.66 21.01 -9.48
CA ILE A 90 26.93 20.94 -10.94
C ILE A 90 28.36 21.38 -11.25
N TYR A 91 28.84 22.45 -10.61
CA TYR A 91 30.08 23.13 -10.98
C TYR A 91 31.21 22.98 -9.95
N TYR A 92 31.05 22.16 -8.90
CA TYR A 92 32.06 22.02 -7.85
C TYR A 92 33.44 21.71 -8.42
N THR A 93 33.54 20.67 -9.25
CA THR A 93 34.82 20.14 -9.71
C THR A 93 35.56 21.11 -10.63
N LEU A 94 34.83 21.82 -11.50
CA LEU A 94 35.38 22.71 -12.51
C LEU A 94 35.65 24.11 -11.98
N ARG A 95 34.73 24.65 -11.17
CA ARG A 95 34.73 26.06 -10.78
C ARG A 95 35.16 26.24 -9.35
N VAL A 96 34.69 25.42 -8.41
CA VAL A 96 34.87 25.67 -6.98
C VAL A 96 36.17 25.04 -6.47
N LYS A 97 36.37 23.73 -6.71
CA LYS A 97 37.49 22.88 -6.27
C LYS A 97 38.88 23.47 -6.54
N PRO A 98 39.18 24.08 -7.71
CA PRO A 98 40.55 24.54 -7.99
C PRO A 98 41.08 25.63 -7.06
N ASN A 99 40.21 26.41 -6.41
CA ASN A 99 40.63 27.52 -5.55
C ASN A 99 40.42 27.25 -4.06
N ILE A 100 39.95 26.06 -3.70
CA ILE A 100 39.78 25.69 -2.30
C ILE A 100 41.09 25.11 -1.81
N SER A 101 41.72 25.77 -0.83
CA SER A 101 42.82 25.17 -0.07
C SER A 101 42.29 23.97 0.70
N THR A 102 43.06 22.89 0.77
CA THR A 102 42.72 21.65 1.50
C THR A 102 42.36 21.90 2.96
N ASP A 103 42.81 23.01 3.55
CA ASP A 103 42.61 23.34 4.97
C ASP A 103 41.43 24.32 5.22
N SER A 104 40.58 24.57 4.21
CA SER A 104 39.49 25.53 4.33
C SER A 104 38.34 25.01 5.20
N ASN A 105 37.89 25.79 6.17
CA ASN A 105 36.68 25.50 6.97
C ASN A 105 35.42 25.58 6.08
N ILE A 106 34.40 24.76 6.39
CA ILE A 106 33.07 24.72 5.75
C ILE A 106 32.44 26.11 5.59
N SER A 107 32.57 27.00 6.58
CA SER A 107 32.03 28.38 6.47
C SER A 107 32.70 29.15 5.32
N SER A 108 34.04 29.09 5.26
CA SER A 108 34.81 29.76 4.20
C SER A 108 34.52 29.17 2.82
N LEU A 109 34.23 27.87 2.76
CA LEU A 109 33.80 27.19 1.54
C LEU A 109 32.45 27.71 1.05
N CYS A 110 31.45 27.82 1.94
CA CYS A 110 30.15 28.38 1.60
C CYS A 110 30.27 29.82 1.07
N ASP A 111 31.10 30.66 1.70
CA ASP A 111 31.33 32.04 1.26
C ASP A 111 32.02 32.10 -0.11
N GLN A 112 32.97 31.20 -0.37
CA GLN A 112 33.62 31.11 -1.69
C GLN A 112 32.64 30.66 -2.77
N ILE A 113 31.77 29.69 -2.47
CA ILE A 113 30.72 29.26 -3.40
C ILE A 113 29.78 30.43 -3.72
N ASP A 114 29.34 31.19 -2.72
CA ASP A 114 28.48 32.37 -2.94
C ASP A 114 29.17 33.45 -3.77
N LYS A 115 30.43 33.78 -3.43
CA LYS A 115 31.23 34.76 -4.19
C LYS A 115 31.41 34.33 -5.65
N LYS A 116 31.75 33.06 -5.89
CA LYS A 116 31.90 32.53 -7.26
C LYS A 116 30.59 32.59 -8.02
N PHE A 117 29.50 32.12 -7.41
CA PHE A 117 28.20 32.12 -8.05
C PHE A 117 27.76 33.53 -8.51
N ARG A 118 28.04 34.58 -7.73
CA ARG A 118 27.70 35.96 -8.08
C ARG A 118 28.48 36.54 -9.26
N VAL A 119 29.70 36.06 -9.51
CA VAL A 119 30.55 36.55 -10.62
C VAL A 119 30.47 35.67 -11.86
N GLU A 120 29.73 34.55 -11.81
CA GLU A 120 29.52 33.71 -12.98
C GLU A 120 28.72 34.45 -14.07
N PRO A 121 28.92 34.10 -15.35
CA PRO A 121 28.11 34.60 -16.45
C PRO A 121 26.61 34.41 -16.19
N GLN A 122 25.80 35.37 -16.65
CA GLN A 122 24.34 35.37 -16.46
C GLN A 122 23.70 34.05 -16.91
N GLU A 123 24.20 33.44 -17.99
CA GLU A 123 23.74 32.15 -18.50
C GLU A 123 23.80 31.02 -17.45
N ILE A 124 24.87 30.97 -16.65
CA ILE A 124 25.04 29.96 -15.60
C ILE A 124 24.10 30.25 -14.42
N GLN A 125 23.93 31.52 -14.06
CA GLN A 125 23.01 31.93 -12.99
C GLN A 125 21.56 31.59 -13.36
N ASP A 126 21.16 31.89 -14.59
CA ASP A 126 19.83 31.60 -15.13
C ASP A 126 19.59 30.09 -15.21
N GLU A 127 20.58 29.30 -15.61
CA GLU A 127 20.48 27.84 -15.64
C GLU A 127 20.26 27.24 -14.25
N VAL A 128 21.03 27.69 -13.26
CA VAL A 128 20.86 27.26 -11.85
C VAL A 128 19.48 27.63 -11.33
N MET A 129 19.01 28.85 -11.63
CA MET A 129 17.68 29.32 -11.22
C MET A 129 16.56 28.57 -11.95
N ARG A 130 16.75 28.20 -13.22
CA ARG A 130 15.82 27.38 -13.98
C ARG A 130 15.69 25.98 -13.37
N ILE A 131 16.80 25.34 -12.99
CA ILE A 131 16.78 24.04 -12.30
C ILE A 131 16.09 24.16 -10.94
N HIS A 132 16.40 25.21 -10.16
CA HIS A 132 15.75 25.49 -8.88
C HIS A 132 14.23 25.62 -9.05
N ASN A 133 13.79 26.43 -10.01
CA ASN A 133 12.38 26.66 -10.28
C ASN A 133 11.70 25.39 -10.77
N LYS A 134 12.35 24.59 -11.62
CA LYS A 134 11.86 23.28 -12.06
C LYS A 134 11.65 22.31 -10.88
N GLN A 135 12.59 22.24 -9.92
CA GLN A 135 12.43 21.44 -8.71
C GLN A 135 11.29 21.94 -7.81
N HIS A 136 11.06 23.25 -7.79
CA HIS A 136 10.02 23.86 -7.00
C HIS A 136 8.62 23.69 -7.63
N THR A 137 8.50 23.78 -8.96
CA THR A 137 7.25 23.57 -9.68
C THR A 137 6.87 22.10 -9.74
N SER A 138 7.82 21.18 -9.96
CA SER A 138 7.56 19.74 -9.97
C SER A 138 7.05 19.21 -8.62
N ARG A 139 7.31 19.94 -7.52
CA ARG A 139 6.79 19.61 -6.19
C ARG A 139 5.38 20.18 -5.94
N LYS A 140 5.03 21.29 -6.60
CA LYS A 140 3.73 21.95 -6.42
C LYS A 140 2.64 21.32 -7.25
N THR A 141 2.97 20.73 -8.40
CA THR A 141 2.04 19.90 -9.13
C THR A 141 1.88 18.62 -8.30
N PRO A 142 0.71 18.37 -7.67
CA PRO A 142 0.45 17.04 -7.15
C PRO A 142 0.66 16.09 -8.33
N PRO A 143 1.38 14.97 -8.16
CA PRO A 143 1.51 13.98 -9.22
C PRO A 143 0.07 13.72 -9.67
N THR A 144 -0.22 14.12 -10.91
CA THR A 144 -1.52 13.83 -11.49
C THR A 144 -1.56 12.33 -11.47
N GLU A 145 -2.39 11.78 -10.59
CA GLU A 145 -2.69 10.36 -10.48
C GLU A 145 -3.33 9.98 -11.81
N SER A 146 -2.51 9.83 -12.85
CA SER A 146 -2.88 9.06 -14.01
C SER A 146 -3.05 7.66 -13.48
N ASP A 147 -4.30 7.30 -13.25
CA ASP A 147 -4.82 5.99 -12.85
C ASP A 147 -4.55 4.93 -13.96
N ASP A 148 -3.49 5.14 -14.75
CA ASP A 148 -3.00 4.25 -15.77
C ASP A 148 -2.32 3.08 -15.05
N GLU A 149 -3.16 2.10 -14.73
CA GLU A 149 -2.86 0.67 -14.74
C GLU A 149 -1.38 0.35 -14.45
N ILE A 150 -1.02 0.46 -13.15
CA ILE A 150 0.26 0.01 -12.61
C ILE A 150 0.34 -1.52 -12.77
N SER A 151 0.63 -1.95 -14.00
CA SER A 151 1.00 -3.32 -14.36
C SER A 151 2.43 -3.35 -14.91
N ALA A 152 3.26 -2.40 -14.47
CA ALA A 152 4.68 -2.43 -14.76
C ALA A 152 5.34 -3.48 -13.85
N ASP A 153 5.84 -4.53 -14.50
CA ASP A 153 6.84 -5.49 -14.04
C ASP A 153 7.75 -4.87 -12.97
N VAL A 154 7.37 -5.01 -11.70
CA VAL A 154 8.16 -4.48 -10.59
C VAL A 154 9.35 -5.41 -10.49
N ASP A 155 10.51 -4.90 -10.88
CA ASP A 155 11.78 -5.59 -10.78
C ASP A 155 11.94 -6.30 -9.42
N ALA A 156 12.35 -7.57 -9.47
CA ALA A 156 12.43 -8.44 -8.30
C ALA A 156 13.37 -7.87 -7.23
N GLU A 157 14.45 -7.18 -7.63
CA GLU A 157 15.38 -6.53 -6.71
C GLU A 157 14.71 -5.34 -5.99
N THR A 158 13.92 -4.56 -6.70
CA THR A 158 13.08 -3.49 -6.12
C THR A 158 12.06 -4.06 -5.13
N CYS A 159 11.37 -5.14 -5.48
CA CYS A 159 10.40 -5.82 -4.58
C CYS A 159 11.10 -6.31 -3.30
N ARG A 160 12.25 -6.97 -3.44
CA ARG A 160 13.06 -7.46 -2.32
C ARG A 160 13.50 -6.31 -1.40
N SER A 161 14.00 -5.22 -1.97
CA SER A 161 14.39 -4.03 -1.22
C SER A 161 13.21 -3.46 -0.43
N ASN A 162 12.03 -3.35 -1.05
CA ASN A 162 10.82 -2.87 -0.38
C ASN A 162 10.39 -3.77 0.79
N ILE A 163 10.44 -5.10 0.61
CA ILE A 163 10.14 -6.06 1.68
C ILE A 163 11.13 -5.90 2.84
N GLN A 164 12.43 -5.79 2.54
CA GLN A 164 13.48 -5.59 3.55
C GLN A 164 13.33 -4.27 4.32
N GLN A 165 12.89 -3.20 3.66
CA GLN A 165 12.66 -1.90 4.31
C GLN A 165 11.33 -1.83 5.10
N CYS A 166 10.39 -2.73 4.80
CA CYS A 166 9.07 -2.74 5.44
C CYS A 166 9.16 -2.95 6.96
N ALA A 167 9.93 -3.97 7.41
CA ALA A 167 10.03 -4.28 8.83
C ALA A 167 10.69 -3.15 9.67
N PRO A 168 11.83 -2.56 9.28
CA PRO A 168 12.40 -1.39 9.95
C PRO A 168 11.45 -0.19 9.98
N ALA A 169 10.79 0.12 8.87
CA ALA A 169 9.86 1.25 8.79
C ALA A 169 8.65 1.07 9.72
N LEU A 170 8.02 -0.11 9.70
CA LEU A 170 6.92 -0.46 10.61
C LEU A 170 7.37 -0.45 12.07
N THR A 171 8.58 -0.94 12.36
CA THR A 171 9.14 -0.91 13.72
C THR A 171 9.22 0.52 14.25
N GLN A 172 9.70 1.47 13.45
CA GLN A 172 9.80 2.88 13.86
C GLN A 172 8.42 3.49 14.11
N ILE A 173 7.46 3.26 13.21
CA ILE A 173 6.07 3.77 13.35
C ILE A 173 5.42 3.20 14.61
N LEU A 174 5.41 1.88 14.74
CA LEU A 174 4.72 1.19 15.81
C LEU A 174 5.38 1.43 17.17
N THR A 175 6.71 1.58 17.22
CA THR A 175 7.42 2.00 18.45
C THR A 175 6.98 3.39 18.88
N HIS A 176 6.93 4.35 17.95
CA HIS A 176 6.47 5.69 18.26
C HIS A 176 5.02 5.69 18.77
N LEU A 177 4.14 4.94 18.11
CA LEU A 177 2.74 4.80 18.54
C LEU A 177 2.65 4.15 19.92
N SER A 178 3.42 3.09 20.17
CA SER A 178 3.42 2.37 21.45
C SER A 178 3.81 3.30 22.60
N GLN A 179 4.85 4.11 22.42
CA GLN A 179 5.27 5.10 23.41
C GLN A 179 4.20 6.17 23.69
N LYS A 180 3.43 6.56 22.67
CA LYS A 180 2.41 7.62 22.79
C LYS A 180 1.08 7.13 23.34
N THR A 181 0.70 5.89 23.04
CA THR A 181 -0.61 5.34 23.42
C THR A 181 -0.54 4.32 24.53
N SER A 182 0.65 3.89 24.93
CA SER A 182 0.89 2.71 25.79
C SER A 182 0.28 1.42 25.23
N TRP A 183 0.04 1.36 23.92
CA TRP A 183 -0.44 0.14 23.26
C TRP A 183 0.73 -0.75 22.89
N SER A 184 0.47 -2.06 22.86
CA SER A 184 1.36 -3.03 22.24
C SER A 184 0.80 -3.40 20.86
N PHE A 185 1.68 -3.61 19.90
CA PHE A 185 1.32 -3.94 18.52
C PHE A 185 1.93 -5.28 18.13
N SER A 186 1.21 -6.03 17.32
CA SER A 186 1.71 -7.24 16.68
C SER A 186 1.26 -7.21 15.23
N VAL A 187 2.19 -7.41 14.31
CA VAL A 187 1.96 -7.43 12.87
C VAL A 187 2.46 -8.76 12.33
N LEU A 188 1.61 -9.43 11.56
CA LEU A 188 1.96 -10.57 10.73
C LEU A 188 1.88 -10.09 9.28
N MET A 189 2.93 -10.38 8.53
CA MET A 189 3.00 -10.04 7.11
C MET A 189 3.64 -11.22 6.38
N GLY A 190 3.23 -11.45 5.14
CA GLY A 190 3.82 -12.52 4.35
C GLY A 190 3.32 -12.51 2.92
N GLY A 191 4.04 -13.25 2.08
CA GLY A 191 3.82 -13.37 0.66
C GLY A 191 4.91 -14.19 -0.01
N PRO A 192 4.86 -14.36 -1.34
CA PRO A 192 5.88 -15.09 -2.09
C PRO A 192 7.27 -14.47 -1.87
N ASP A 193 8.28 -15.31 -1.68
CA ASP A 193 9.67 -14.85 -1.69
C ASP A 193 10.08 -14.50 -3.14
N PRO A 194 10.50 -13.26 -3.44
CA PRO A 194 10.96 -12.90 -4.78
C PRO A 194 12.24 -13.64 -5.23
N VAL A 195 12.95 -14.31 -4.31
CA VAL A 195 14.17 -15.09 -4.61
C VAL A 195 13.86 -16.56 -4.87
N ASP A 196 12.73 -17.06 -4.37
CA ASP A 196 12.37 -18.47 -4.48
C ASP A 196 11.58 -18.71 -5.77
N ALA A 197 12.12 -19.58 -6.63
CA ALA A 197 11.46 -19.97 -7.88
C ALA A 197 10.19 -20.81 -7.64
N GLU A 198 10.06 -21.40 -6.45
CA GLU A 198 8.87 -22.19 -6.07
C GLU A 198 7.73 -21.32 -5.54
N GLU A 199 7.91 -20.00 -5.47
CA GLU A 199 6.95 -19.02 -4.95
C GLU A 199 6.48 -19.35 -3.51
N GLN A 200 7.32 -19.99 -2.70
CA GLN A 200 6.94 -20.31 -1.32
C GLN A 200 6.65 -19.04 -0.54
N CYS A 201 5.58 -19.09 0.26
CA CYS A 201 5.20 -17.99 1.11
C CYS A 201 6.12 -17.89 2.32
N VAL A 202 6.74 -16.72 2.49
CA VAL A 202 7.49 -16.38 3.69
C VAL A 202 6.61 -15.54 4.59
N VAL A 203 6.57 -15.88 5.88
CA VAL A 203 5.87 -15.11 6.92
C VAL A 203 6.90 -14.45 7.83
N ALA A 204 6.71 -13.16 8.05
CA ALA A 204 7.45 -12.38 9.02
C ALA A 204 6.48 -11.83 10.08
N SER A 205 6.96 -11.75 11.32
CA SER A 205 6.23 -11.19 12.44
C SER A 205 7.00 -10.04 13.09
N LEU A 206 6.28 -9.02 13.54
CA LEU A 206 6.83 -7.86 14.23
C LEU A 206 6.01 -7.59 15.49
N HIS A 207 6.67 -7.51 16.64
CA HIS A 207 6.03 -7.32 17.94
C HIS A 207 6.63 -6.13 18.67
N ILE A 208 5.80 -5.14 18.99
CA ILE A 208 6.18 -3.95 19.74
C ILE A 208 5.42 -3.93 21.06
N GLY A 209 6.17 -3.75 22.15
CA GLY A 209 5.65 -3.78 23.51
C GLY A 209 6.14 -5.00 24.28
N LYS A 210 6.13 -4.88 25.60
CA LYS A 210 6.60 -5.92 26.52
C LYS A 210 5.58 -6.11 27.64
N ASN A 211 5.39 -7.35 28.05
CA ASN A 211 4.58 -7.67 29.22
C ASN A 211 5.35 -7.36 30.52
N ARG A 212 4.76 -7.69 31.69
CA ARG A 212 5.39 -7.47 33.01
C ARG A 212 6.70 -8.23 33.19
N CYS A 213 6.92 -9.30 32.43
CA CYS A 213 8.14 -10.10 32.44
C CYS A 213 9.17 -9.61 31.41
N GLY A 214 8.90 -8.50 30.71
CA GLY A 214 9.80 -7.97 29.69
C GLY A 214 9.76 -8.71 28.34
N LEU A 215 8.83 -9.65 28.16
CA LEU A 215 8.67 -10.46 26.95
C LEU A 215 7.70 -9.81 25.97
N ASN A 216 7.99 -9.89 24.68
CA ASN A 216 7.05 -9.50 23.62
C ASN A 216 5.96 -10.57 23.40
N PHE A 217 5.01 -10.33 22.50
CA PHE A 217 3.89 -11.26 22.27
C PHE A 217 4.34 -12.65 21.81
N ALA A 218 5.21 -12.74 20.80
CA ALA A 218 5.73 -14.02 20.31
C ALA A 218 6.51 -14.78 21.41
N GLU A 219 7.38 -14.08 22.15
CA GLU A 219 8.13 -14.68 23.27
C GLU A 219 7.22 -15.17 24.40
N SER A 220 6.13 -14.44 24.67
CA SER A 220 5.19 -14.81 25.73
C SER A 220 4.28 -15.99 25.36
N TYR A 221 4.14 -16.29 24.07
CA TYR A 221 3.26 -17.33 23.56
C TYR A 221 4.08 -18.49 22.96
N ARG A 222 4.30 -19.54 23.76
CA ARG A 222 5.21 -20.67 23.45
C ARG A 222 4.98 -21.35 22.09
N HIS A 223 3.76 -21.27 21.56
CA HIS A 223 3.38 -21.90 20.30
C HIS A 223 3.10 -20.87 19.20
N PHE A 224 3.70 -19.68 19.29
CA PHE A 224 3.47 -18.62 18.31
C PHE A 224 3.77 -19.08 16.89
N ASP A 225 4.93 -19.69 16.66
CA ASP A 225 5.31 -20.15 15.32
C ASP A 225 4.42 -21.31 14.84
N SER A 226 4.22 -22.33 15.66
CA SER A 226 3.45 -23.52 15.28
C SER A 226 1.95 -23.29 15.13
N THR A 227 1.40 -22.21 15.70
CA THR A 227 -0.06 -21.97 15.71
C THR A 227 -0.44 -20.71 14.95
N VAL A 228 0.20 -19.58 15.24
CA VAL A 228 -0.18 -18.29 14.68
C VAL A 228 0.48 -18.07 13.33
N VAL A 229 1.80 -18.28 13.24
CA VAL A 229 2.55 -18.15 11.98
C VAL A 229 2.08 -19.20 10.98
N GLN A 230 1.94 -20.46 11.43
CA GLN A 230 1.41 -21.55 10.61
C GLN A 230 0.01 -21.25 10.05
N ALA A 231 -0.95 -20.85 10.89
CA ALA A 231 -2.30 -20.52 10.42
C ALA A 231 -2.31 -19.35 9.43
N TYR A 232 -1.39 -18.38 9.59
CA TYR A 232 -1.23 -17.29 8.65
C TYR A 232 -0.59 -17.75 7.32
N ALA A 233 0.38 -18.65 7.36
CA ALA A 233 0.96 -19.26 6.17
C ALA A 233 -0.09 -20.04 5.36
N GLU A 234 -0.89 -20.89 6.03
CA GLU A 234 -2.00 -21.62 5.40
C GLU A 234 -3.03 -20.68 4.76
N PHE A 235 -3.32 -19.54 5.40
CA PHE A 235 -4.15 -18.51 4.83
C PHE A 235 -3.54 -17.92 3.54
N LEU A 236 -2.24 -17.65 3.50
CA LEU A 236 -1.56 -17.14 2.30
C LEU A 236 -1.57 -18.17 1.16
N ASP A 237 -1.30 -19.44 1.47
CA ASP A 237 -1.31 -20.53 0.49
C ASP A 237 -2.69 -20.68 -0.15
N SER A 238 -3.75 -20.63 0.66
CA SER A 238 -5.14 -20.69 0.17
C SER A 238 -5.48 -19.54 -0.79
N LYS A 239 -4.89 -18.36 -0.57
CA LYS A 239 -5.09 -17.16 -1.39
C LYS A 239 -4.33 -17.25 -2.71
N LEU A 240 -3.13 -17.83 -2.72
CA LEU A 240 -2.32 -17.99 -3.93
C LEU A 240 -2.84 -19.10 -4.84
N LEU A 241 -3.24 -20.25 -4.27
CA LEU A 241 -3.85 -21.35 -5.03
C LEU A 241 -5.09 -20.88 -5.82
N ARG A 242 -5.90 -20.00 -5.24
CA ARG A 242 -7.07 -19.42 -5.91
C ARG A 242 -6.69 -18.58 -7.14
N LYS A 243 -5.56 -17.86 -7.09
CA LYS A 243 -5.07 -17.09 -8.26
C LYS A 243 -4.58 -18.01 -9.36
N ALA A 244 -3.79 -19.04 -9.01
CA ALA A 244 -3.30 -20.02 -9.98
C ALA A 244 -4.45 -20.73 -10.71
N ALA A 245 -5.49 -21.16 -9.97
CA ALA A 245 -6.69 -21.79 -10.53
C ALA A 245 -7.49 -20.85 -11.46
N MET A 246 -7.56 -19.55 -11.15
CA MET A 246 -8.21 -18.58 -12.04
C MET A 246 -7.44 -18.35 -13.34
N LEU A 247 -6.11 -18.37 -13.29
CA LEU A 247 -5.26 -18.21 -14.47
C LEU A 247 -5.33 -19.43 -15.38
N THR A 248 -5.24 -20.64 -14.82
CA THR A 248 -5.39 -21.88 -15.60
C THR A 248 -6.79 -22.03 -16.18
N GLY A 249 -7.84 -21.70 -15.43
CA GLY A 249 -9.22 -21.71 -15.92
C GLY A 249 -9.46 -20.73 -17.08
N LYS A 250 -8.91 -19.51 -17.00
CA LYS A 250 -8.96 -18.53 -18.11
C LYS A 250 -8.18 -19.02 -19.34
N MET A 251 -7.02 -19.63 -19.14
CA MET A 251 -6.19 -20.16 -20.23
C MET A 251 -6.84 -21.36 -20.92
N ILE A 252 -7.48 -22.26 -20.18
CA ILE A 252 -8.26 -23.38 -20.75
C ILE A 252 -9.46 -22.86 -21.54
N MET A 253 -10.19 -21.85 -21.05
CA MET A 253 -11.25 -21.21 -21.84
C MET A 253 -10.72 -20.56 -23.13
N TYR A 254 -9.57 -19.89 -23.06
CA TYR A 254 -8.97 -19.24 -24.24
C TYR A 254 -8.54 -20.27 -25.30
N LEU A 255 -7.96 -21.39 -24.88
CA LEU A 255 -7.58 -22.49 -25.79
C LEU A 255 -8.81 -23.22 -26.35
N SER A 256 -9.91 -23.31 -25.59
CA SER A 256 -11.16 -23.91 -26.07
C SER A 256 -11.94 -23.02 -27.05
N LEU A 257 -11.68 -21.71 -27.08
CA LEU A 257 -12.31 -20.75 -28.00
C LEU A 257 -11.51 -20.54 -29.29
N GLN A 258 -10.31 -21.13 -29.41
CA GLN A 258 -9.58 -21.11 -30.67
C GLN A 258 -10.21 -22.13 -31.64
N PRO A 259 -10.63 -21.71 -32.85
CA PRO A 259 -11.19 -22.64 -33.82
C PRO A 259 -10.15 -23.71 -34.16
N PRO A 260 -10.57 -24.98 -34.31
CA PRO A 260 -9.65 -26.07 -34.59
C PRO A 260 -8.83 -25.76 -35.85
N PRO A 261 -7.52 -26.06 -35.87
CA PRO A 261 -6.62 -25.71 -36.97
C PRO A 261 -7.04 -26.31 -38.33
N SER A 262 -7.94 -27.30 -38.34
CA SER A 262 -8.55 -27.84 -39.56
C SER A 262 -9.47 -26.86 -40.30
N ALA A 263 -10.07 -25.87 -39.61
CA ALA A 263 -10.93 -24.87 -40.25
C ALA A 263 -10.14 -23.74 -40.93
N ARG A 264 -8.86 -23.55 -40.59
CA ARG A 264 -8.04 -22.45 -41.13
C ARG A 264 -7.53 -22.71 -42.55
N LYS A 265 -7.48 -23.97 -42.99
CA LYS A 265 -7.03 -24.34 -44.34
C LYS A 265 -8.09 -24.18 -45.44
N GLN A 266 -9.37 -23.98 -45.11
CA GLN A 266 -10.41 -23.79 -46.13
C GLN A 266 -10.75 -22.32 -46.41
N ALA A 267 -10.39 -21.40 -45.53
CA ALA A 267 -10.67 -19.98 -45.71
C ALA A 267 -9.67 -19.28 -46.67
N THR A 268 -8.44 -19.77 -46.77
CA THR A 268 -7.40 -19.13 -47.62
C THR A 268 -7.45 -19.57 -49.09
N THR A 269 -8.09 -20.71 -49.41
CA THR A 269 -8.17 -21.20 -50.79
C THR A 269 -9.35 -20.57 -51.58
N ARG A 270 -10.31 -19.91 -50.92
CA ARG A 270 -11.44 -19.28 -51.61
C ARG A 270 -11.17 -17.86 -52.13
N ALA A 271 -10.07 -17.22 -51.72
CA ALA A 271 -9.69 -15.91 -52.23
C ALA A 271 -8.86 -15.96 -53.52
N ALA A 272 -8.30 -17.11 -53.91
CA ALA A 272 -7.46 -17.23 -55.10
C ALA A 272 -8.23 -17.65 -56.37
N THR A 273 -9.45 -18.16 -56.27
CA THR A 273 -10.23 -18.60 -57.45
C THR A 273 -11.19 -17.54 -57.98
N GLN A 274 -11.35 -16.39 -57.30
CA GLN A 274 -12.26 -15.32 -57.72
C GLN A 274 -11.57 -14.17 -58.48
N THR A 275 -10.35 -14.39 -58.99
CA THR A 275 -9.65 -13.43 -59.86
C THR A 275 -9.36 -13.97 -61.27
N MET A 276 -9.79 -15.21 -61.59
CA MET A 276 -9.45 -15.87 -62.85
C MET A 276 -10.65 -16.23 -63.75
N VAL A 277 -11.79 -15.56 -63.60
CA VAL A 277 -12.98 -15.71 -64.49
C VAL A 277 -13.49 -14.35 -64.99
N LEU A 278 -12.57 -13.41 -65.25
CA LEU A 278 -12.90 -12.09 -65.82
C LEU A 278 -11.95 -11.68 -66.95
N MET A 279 -11.41 -12.66 -67.68
CA MET A 279 -10.74 -12.44 -68.97
C MET A 279 -11.00 -13.60 -69.92
N SER A 280 -12.19 -13.64 -70.49
CA SER A 280 -12.54 -14.26 -71.77
C SER A 280 -13.86 -13.68 -72.25
#